data_AF-A0A501PRC8-F1
#
_entry.id   AF-A0A501PRC8-F1
#
_cell.length_a   1.000
_cell.length_b   1.000
_cell.length_c   1.000
_cell.angle_alpha   90.00
_cell.angle_beta   90.00
_cell.angle_gamma   90.00
#
_symmetry.space_group_name_H-M   'P 1'
#
loop_
_entity.id
_entity.type
_entity.pdbx_description
1 polymer ?
#
loop_
_entity_poly.entity_id
_entity_poly.type
_entity_poly.pdbx_seq_one_letter_code
_entity_poly.pdbx_strand_id
1 'polypeptide(L)'
;MTRLFSIYLDLLRFFAAFMVLLFHSKLLYNPHHTLFNLGHEAVIIFFVLSGYVIAFTAENKEKTLKAYAIARVARIYSVAIPAIFITLLVDTIGFNLLNSQAYPIGYQVWDLIPVRIISALVFSGELWGLSIQTFSNVPYWSLNYEVWYYIGFAALCFVPGKKRFYLFALVCLIVGPKILLLMPLWWLGVYLYRSDRLRHIGLAIATLLLLVSGAGIYSYIHFRIGSWGWDTLEAFMGAENHKNLAFSRQFISDYLLGIFIGMHFVAMRGICNSLEKFPVWLEKIIRNIAGSTFTLYLTHMPLLLFYRAAFYEETMSGQKYAFILGLTVVTAYLIARVTENKKHVWKRWVQTVFDQVEKYIDRKYGTIRGWVRLFIANLMWRFGPYRKYSHLRKEDVRRLVFVCHGNICRSPFAHHLMVKLSPDVPVVSIGLSTSTGLEAYPMAIDVAKDYDVDLESHRATDLEDFEVRDGDLFLVMEDRHIKKLEPYLQSTDKDVQIALLGLWASPRMALLYDPHRLSREYFSTCFMRIQQALTSLKKELGKSDITS
;
A
#
# COMPACT_ATOMS: atom_id res chain seq x y z
N MET A 1 -10.49 23.77 6.45
CA MET A 1 -11.11 23.33 7.73
C MET A 1 -10.85 24.40 8.77
N THR A 2 -11.88 24.90 9.46
CA THR A 2 -11.71 25.90 10.53
C THR A 2 -11.08 25.28 11.78
N ARG A 3 -10.45 26.10 12.62
CA ARG A 3 -9.81 25.67 13.87
C ARG A 3 -10.80 24.96 14.79
N LEU A 4 -11.97 25.55 15.01
CA LEU A 4 -12.98 25.00 15.92
C LEU A 4 -13.54 23.66 15.44
N PHE A 5 -13.82 23.53 14.14
CA PHE A 5 -14.27 22.25 13.59
C PHE A 5 -13.20 21.16 13.74
N SER A 6 -11.91 21.50 13.58
CA SER A 6 -10.83 20.55 13.87
C SER A 6 -10.80 20.08 15.33
N ILE A 7 -11.08 20.97 16.29
CA ILE A 7 -11.14 20.63 17.72
C ILE A 7 -12.34 19.71 17.98
N TYR A 8 -13.49 20.01 17.38
CA TYR A 8 -14.67 19.17 17.44
C TYR A 8 -14.40 17.75 16.91
N LEU A 9 -13.72 17.62 15.77
CA LEU A 9 -13.35 16.31 15.21
C LEU A 9 -12.37 15.55 16.14
N ASP A 10 -11.48 16.24 16.83
CA ASP A 10 -10.57 15.63 17.81
C ASP A 10 -11.34 15.14 19.06
N LEU A 11 -12.31 15.92 19.55
CA LEU A 11 -13.20 15.53 20.64
C LEU A 11 -14.07 14.33 20.27
N LEU A 12 -14.66 14.34 19.07
CA LEU A 12 -15.49 13.25 18.57
C LEU A 12 -14.70 11.95 18.42
N ARG A 13 -13.43 12.04 17.97
CA ARG A 13 -12.52 10.89 17.90
C ARG A 13 -12.29 10.28 19.28
N PHE A 14 -12.03 11.12 20.28
CA PHE A 14 -11.84 10.67 21.65
C PHE A 14 -13.10 10.04 22.23
N PHE A 15 -14.24 10.68 22.03
CA PHE A 15 -15.53 10.16 22.45
C PHE A 15 -15.81 8.77 21.86
N ALA A 16 -15.62 8.60 20.54
CA ALA A 16 -15.80 7.31 19.87
C ALA A 16 -14.85 6.24 20.42
N ALA A 17 -13.56 6.56 20.63
CA ALA A 17 -12.59 5.61 21.21
C ALA A 17 -13.04 5.16 22.61
N PHE A 18 -13.50 6.11 23.42
CA PHE A 18 -13.94 5.84 24.78
C PHE A 18 -15.22 5.02 24.83
N MET A 19 -16.19 5.27 23.94
CA MET A 19 -17.39 4.44 23.82
C MET A 19 -17.07 2.98 23.47
N VAL A 20 -16.09 2.75 22.59
CA VAL A 20 -15.63 1.39 22.26
C VAL A 20 -14.96 0.72 23.46
N LEU A 21 -14.16 1.46 24.24
CA LEU A 21 -13.61 0.98 25.50
C LEU A 21 -14.72 0.59 26.48
N LEU A 22 -15.72 1.46 26.69
CA LEU A 22 -16.84 1.17 27.59
C LEU A 22 -17.58 -0.09 27.15
N PHE A 23 -17.86 -0.23 25.85
CA PHE A 23 -18.51 -1.41 25.30
C PHE A 23 -17.78 -2.71 25.66
N HIS A 24 -16.46 -2.76 25.47
CA HIS A 24 -15.68 -3.96 25.81
C HIS A 24 -15.52 -4.16 27.32
N SER A 25 -15.51 -3.07 28.10
CA SER A 25 -15.40 -3.15 29.56
C SER A 25 -16.59 -3.86 30.23
N LYS A 26 -17.75 -3.99 29.52
CA LYS A 26 -18.89 -4.80 29.98
C LYS A 26 -18.53 -6.25 30.29
N LEU A 27 -17.46 -6.75 29.68
CA LEU A 27 -16.96 -8.09 29.94
C LEU A 27 -16.54 -8.27 31.41
N LEU A 28 -16.10 -7.19 32.06
CA LEU A 28 -15.67 -7.20 33.46
C LEU A 28 -16.86 -6.92 34.40
N TYR A 29 -17.68 -5.93 34.07
CA TYR A 29 -18.83 -5.50 34.84
C TYR A 29 -19.83 -4.82 33.91
N ASN A 30 -21.12 -5.19 33.98
CA ASN A 30 -22.16 -4.61 33.13
C ASN A 30 -23.05 -3.64 33.94
N PRO A 31 -22.93 -2.32 33.73
CA PRO A 31 -23.77 -1.34 34.42
C PRO A 31 -25.22 -1.28 33.90
N HIS A 32 -25.58 -2.08 32.89
CA HIS A 32 -26.89 -2.10 32.22
C HIS A 32 -27.32 -0.74 31.61
N HIS A 33 -26.39 0.18 31.41
CA HIS A 33 -26.66 1.49 30.82
C HIS A 33 -26.44 1.51 29.31
N THR A 34 -27.32 2.18 28.56
CA THR A 34 -27.33 2.17 27.08
C THR A 34 -26.02 2.60 26.44
N LEU A 35 -25.29 3.55 27.04
CA LEU A 35 -23.97 4.00 26.53
C LEU A 35 -22.96 2.86 26.35
N PHE A 36 -23.05 1.80 27.15
CA PHE A 36 -22.15 0.65 27.07
C PHE A 36 -22.52 -0.30 25.91
N ASN A 37 -23.60 -0.05 25.18
CA ASN A 37 -24.01 -0.84 24.02
C ASN A 37 -23.63 -0.19 22.68
N LEU A 38 -23.08 1.02 22.70
CA LEU A 38 -22.82 1.83 21.49
C LEU A 38 -21.44 1.62 20.87
N GLY A 39 -20.85 0.43 21.04
CA GLY A 39 -19.50 0.13 20.56
C GLY A 39 -19.42 0.08 19.03
N HIS A 40 -20.41 -0.57 18.39
CA HIS A 40 -20.47 -0.70 16.94
C HIS A 40 -20.72 0.65 16.26
N GLU A 41 -21.69 1.41 16.76
CA GLU A 41 -22.05 2.75 16.27
C GLU A 41 -20.88 3.73 16.37
N ALA A 42 -20.08 3.64 17.44
CA ALA A 42 -18.87 4.44 17.59
C ALA A 42 -17.82 4.12 16.51
N VAL A 43 -17.74 2.89 16.00
CA VAL A 43 -16.87 2.53 14.87
C VAL A 43 -17.36 3.15 13.56
N ILE A 44 -18.67 3.28 13.37
CA ILE A 44 -19.23 3.97 12.19
C ILE A 44 -18.81 5.45 12.17
N ILE A 45 -18.80 6.11 13.33
CA ILE A 45 -18.24 7.47 13.48
C ILE A 45 -16.77 7.49 13.04
N PHE A 46 -15.96 6.51 13.43
CA PHE A 46 -14.55 6.43 13.01
C PHE A 46 -14.39 6.32 11.51
N PHE A 47 -15.19 5.52 10.81
CA PHE A 47 -15.08 5.40 9.35
C PHE A 47 -15.41 6.71 8.64
N VAL A 48 -16.52 7.36 8.97
CA VAL A 48 -16.89 8.66 8.38
C VAL A 48 -15.84 9.73 8.71
N LEU A 49 -15.39 9.77 9.97
CA LEU A 49 -14.35 10.70 10.44
C LEU A 49 -13.02 10.48 9.70
N SER A 50 -12.62 9.23 9.54
CA SER A 50 -11.38 8.84 8.87
C SER A 50 -11.37 9.31 7.42
N GLY A 51 -12.40 8.97 6.64
CA GLY A 51 -12.51 9.42 5.25
C GLY A 51 -12.45 10.94 5.10
N TYR A 52 -13.12 11.67 6.01
CA TYR A 52 -13.10 13.13 6.03
C TYR A 52 -11.69 13.69 6.26
N VAL A 53 -11.00 13.20 7.29
CA VAL A 53 -9.66 13.69 7.66
C VAL A 53 -8.62 13.32 6.60
N ILE A 54 -8.71 12.12 6.03
CA ILE A 54 -7.79 11.64 5.00
C ILE A 54 -7.92 12.46 3.71
N ALA A 55 -9.15 12.75 3.27
CA ALA A 55 -9.37 13.61 2.13
C ALA A 55 -8.80 15.03 2.36
N PHE A 56 -8.98 15.58 3.57
CA PHE A 56 -8.39 16.85 3.97
C PHE A 56 -6.85 16.83 3.93
N THR A 57 -6.19 15.82 4.49
CA THR A 57 -4.72 15.78 4.51
C THR A 57 -4.12 15.52 3.14
N ALA A 58 -4.77 14.71 2.31
CA ALA A 58 -4.33 14.42 0.94
C ALA A 58 -4.26 15.69 0.09
N GLU A 59 -5.27 16.55 0.17
CA GLU A 59 -5.32 17.78 -0.62
C GLU A 59 -4.42 18.90 -0.07
N ASN A 60 -4.33 19.02 1.26
CA ASN A 60 -3.67 20.18 1.89
C ASN A 60 -2.20 19.92 2.29
N LYS A 61 -1.80 18.66 2.49
CA LYS A 61 -0.48 18.32 3.04
C LYS A 61 0.28 17.29 2.20
N GLU A 62 -0.40 16.27 1.71
CA GLU A 62 0.20 15.05 1.14
C GLU A 62 -0.01 15.01 -0.40
N LYS A 63 0.61 15.95 -1.13
CA LYS A 63 0.33 16.18 -2.56
C LYS A 63 0.86 15.10 -3.53
N THR A 64 1.68 14.17 -3.06
CA THR A 64 2.25 13.09 -3.87
C THR A 64 1.93 11.73 -3.26
N LEU A 65 1.88 10.68 -4.10
CA LEU A 65 1.66 9.30 -3.64
C LEU A 65 2.69 8.89 -2.58
N LYS A 66 3.97 9.25 -2.79
CA LYS A 66 5.05 8.97 -1.85
C LYS A 66 4.82 9.65 -0.50
N ALA A 67 4.51 10.95 -0.50
CA ALA A 67 4.25 11.69 0.73
C ALA A 67 3.03 11.15 1.49
N TYR A 68 1.96 10.80 0.77
CA TYR A 68 0.77 10.15 1.32
C TYR A 68 1.09 8.78 1.93
N ALA A 69 1.76 7.90 1.19
CA ALA A 69 2.12 6.56 1.63
C ALA A 69 2.97 6.61 2.92
N ILE A 70 4.01 7.45 2.94
CA ILE A 70 4.88 7.62 4.12
C ILE A 70 4.07 8.11 5.33
N ALA A 71 3.16 9.08 5.12
CA ALA A 71 2.33 9.60 6.20
C ALA A 71 1.32 8.57 6.75
N ARG A 72 0.80 7.66 5.91
CA ARG A 72 -0.10 6.57 6.34
C ARG A 72 0.66 5.45 7.03
N VAL A 73 1.76 4.96 6.44
CA VAL A 73 2.63 3.93 7.03
C VAL A 73 3.13 4.39 8.39
N ALA A 74 3.68 5.60 8.50
CA ALA A 74 4.19 6.12 9.76
C ALA A 74 3.08 6.27 10.82
N ARG A 75 1.87 6.72 10.44
CA ARG A 75 0.75 6.84 11.38
C ARG A 75 0.31 5.48 11.89
N ILE A 76 0.04 4.53 10.99
CA ILE A 76 -0.53 3.22 11.34
C ILE A 76 0.49 2.39 12.13
N TYR A 77 1.68 2.19 11.57
CA TYR A 77 2.67 1.30 12.17
C TYR A 77 3.29 1.84 13.47
N SER A 78 3.27 3.16 13.70
CA SER A 78 3.70 3.73 14.98
C SER A 78 2.90 3.23 16.19
N VAL A 79 1.69 2.72 15.96
CA VAL A 79 0.81 2.19 17.02
C VAL A 79 0.52 0.71 16.81
N ALA A 80 0.30 0.25 15.57
CA ALA A 80 -0.04 -1.14 15.27
C ALA A 80 1.06 -2.12 15.71
N ILE A 81 2.34 -1.82 15.43
CA ILE A 81 3.46 -2.69 15.84
C ILE A 81 3.53 -2.79 17.36
N PRO A 82 3.63 -1.68 18.14
CA PRO A 82 3.58 -1.75 19.58
C PRO A 82 2.34 -2.47 20.11
N ALA A 83 1.16 -2.24 19.53
CA ALA A 83 -0.07 -2.87 19.97
C ALA A 83 -0.01 -4.40 19.83
N ILE A 84 0.45 -4.94 18.69
CA ILE A 84 0.61 -6.39 18.49
C ILE A 84 1.56 -6.98 19.54
N PHE A 85 2.71 -6.35 19.77
CA PHE A 85 3.69 -6.82 20.76
C PHE A 85 3.15 -6.75 22.19
N ILE A 86 2.51 -5.63 22.55
CA ILE A 86 1.89 -5.45 23.87
C ILE A 86 0.80 -6.49 24.07
N THR A 87 -0.08 -6.70 23.09
CA THR A 87 -1.13 -7.74 23.13
C THR A 87 -0.51 -9.10 23.43
N LEU A 88 0.47 -9.54 22.62
CA LEU A 88 1.11 -10.84 22.82
C LEU A 88 1.74 -10.97 24.22
N LEU A 89 2.43 -9.92 24.68
CA LEU A 89 3.10 -9.89 25.97
C LEU A 89 2.09 -9.99 27.13
N VAL A 90 1.09 -9.10 27.16
CA VAL A 90 0.13 -9.04 28.28
C VAL A 90 -0.83 -10.23 28.25
N ASP A 91 -1.17 -10.77 27.08
CA ASP A 91 -1.93 -12.01 26.97
C ASP A 91 -1.14 -13.19 27.51
N THR A 92 0.15 -13.31 27.15
CA THR A 92 1.02 -14.38 27.64
C THR A 92 1.18 -14.33 29.15
N ILE A 93 1.44 -13.15 29.72
CA ILE A 93 1.58 -12.98 31.17
C ILE A 93 0.23 -13.18 31.87
N GLY A 94 -0.83 -12.51 31.40
CA GLY A 94 -2.14 -12.56 32.02
C GLY A 94 -2.75 -13.96 32.05
N PHE A 95 -2.66 -14.69 30.94
CA PHE A 95 -3.23 -16.02 30.82
C PHE A 95 -2.40 -17.09 31.54
N ASN A 96 -1.07 -17.10 31.35
CA ASN A 96 -0.22 -18.18 31.86
C ASN A 96 0.32 -17.93 33.27
N LEU A 97 0.53 -16.67 33.68
CA LEU A 97 1.21 -16.34 34.95
C LEU A 97 0.28 -15.72 36.00
N LEU A 98 -0.84 -15.11 35.62
CA LEU A 98 -1.75 -14.45 36.55
C LEU A 98 -3.00 -15.30 36.80
N ASN A 99 -3.97 -15.26 35.88
CA ASN A 99 -5.22 -16.01 36.04
C ASN A 99 -5.88 -16.27 34.68
N SER A 100 -5.86 -17.52 34.24
CA SER A 100 -6.45 -17.94 32.97
C SER A 100 -7.98 -17.80 32.92
N GLN A 101 -8.68 -17.86 34.07
CA GLN A 101 -10.14 -17.70 34.13
C GLN A 101 -10.60 -16.28 33.79
N ALA A 102 -9.69 -15.29 33.86
CA ALA A 102 -9.98 -13.93 33.44
C ALA A 102 -10.22 -13.79 31.93
N TYR A 103 -9.76 -14.76 31.12
CA TYR A 103 -9.85 -14.74 29.67
C TYR A 103 -11.04 -15.59 29.20
N PRO A 104 -12.10 -15.01 28.63
CA PRO A 104 -13.20 -15.80 28.08
C PRO A 104 -12.73 -16.61 26.86
N ILE A 105 -13.36 -17.76 26.61
CA ILE A 105 -12.97 -18.71 25.55
C ILE A 105 -12.83 -18.02 24.17
N GLY A 106 -13.73 -17.11 23.81
CA GLY A 106 -13.67 -16.37 22.53
C GLY A 106 -12.46 -15.42 22.37
N TYR A 107 -11.72 -15.16 23.46
CA TYR A 107 -10.52 -14.32 23.47
C TYR A 107 -9.23 -15.14 23.62
N GLN A 108 -9.33 -16.46 23.82
CA GLN A 108 -8.19 -17.36 23.99
C GLN A 108 -7.65 -17.85 22.65
N VAL A 109 -6.98 -16.96 21.92
CA VAL A 109 -6.59 -17.20 20.53
C VAL A 109 -5.06 -17.25 20.41
N TRP A 110 -4.47 -18.38 20.80
CA TRP A 110 -3.02 -18.57 20.97
C TRP A 110 -2.35 -19.42 19.87
N ASP A 111 -3.14 -19.92 18.92
CA ASP A 111 -2.69 -20.75 17.80
C ASP A 111 -2.05 -19.91 16.68
N LEU A 112 -1.22 -20.57 15.85
CA LEU A 112 -0.67 -20.01 14.61
C LEU A 112 -0.07 -18.60 14.77
N ILE A 113 0.68 -18.37 15.86
CA ILE A 113 1.26 -17.07 16.24
C ILE A 113 1.90 -16.34 15.04
N PRO A 114 2.75 -16.97 14.21
CA PRO A 114 3.35 -16.27 13.07
C PRO A 114 2.32 -15.78 12.05
N VAL A 115 1.29 -16.59 11.75
CA VAL A 115 0.23 -16.24 10.80
C VAL A 115 -0.58 -15.05 11.32
N ARG A 116 -0.90 -15.02 12.61
CA ARG A 116 -1.66 -13.91 13.23
C ARG A 116 -0.87 -12.62 13.23
N ILE A 117 0.42 -12.68 13.56
CA ILE A 117 1.31 -11.51 13.52
C ILE A 117 1.45 -11.00 12.09
N ILE A 118 1.74 -11.88 11.13
CA ILE A 118 1.87 -11.48 9.72
C ILE A 118 0.56 -10.87 9.24
N SER A 119 -0.58 -11.54 9.49
CA SER A 119 -1.90 -11.07 9.07
C SER A 119 -2.25 -9.70 9.66
N ALA A 120 -1.90 -9.45 10.93
CA ALA A 120 -2.08 -8.16 11.58
C ALA A 120 -1.17 -7.07 11.00
N LEU A 121 0.08 -7.41 10.64
CA LEU A 121 1.04 -6.47 10.05
C LEU A 121 0.74 -6.10 8.60
N VAL A 122 0.15 -7.03 7.82
CA VAL A 122 -0.25 -6.78 6.43
C VAL A 122 -1.74 -6.45 6.27
N PHE A 123 -2.48 -6.41 7.38
CA PHE A 123 -3.90 -6.06 7.44
C PHE A 123 -4.79 -7.00 6.61
N SER A 124 -4.45 -8.30 6.57
CA SER A 124 -5.15 -9.31 5.77
C SER A 124 -6.21 -10.09 6.53
N GLY A 125 -6.42 -9.79 7.82
CA GLY A 125 -7.23 -10.62 8.71
C GLY A 125 -8.68 -10.79 8.29
N GLU A 126 -9.21 -9.90 7.47
CA GLU A 126 -10.62 -9.85 7.08
C GLU A 126 -10.84 -9.91 5.55
N LEU A 127 -9.83 -10.36 4.79
CA LEU A 127 -9.95 -10.51 3.32
C LEU A 127 -10.86 -11.70 2.97
N TRP A 128 -11.80 -11.51 2.05
CA TRP A 128 -12.68 -12.58 1.55
C TRP A 128 -13.39 -13.37 2.64
N GLY A 129 -13.19 -14.68 2.76
CA GLY A 129 -13.77 -15.50 3.83
C GLY A 129 -13.00 -15.44 5.15
N LEU A 130 -11.78 -14.88 5.17
CA LEU A 130 -10.92 -14.89 6.34
C LEU A 130 -11.47 -13.99 7.45
N SER A 131 -11.35 -14.44 8.70
CA SER A 131 -11.53 -13.64 9.91
C SER A 131 -10.52 -14.09 10.96
N ILE A 132 -9.35 -13.45 10.95
CA ILE A 132 -8.21 -13.79 11.81
C ILE A 132 -8.09 -12.73 12.91
N GLN A 133 -8.52 -13.10 14.11
CA GLN A 133 -8.38 -12.28 15.31
C GLN A 133 -6.91 -12.15 15.74
N THR A 134 -6.52 -10.95 16.18
CA THR A 134 -5.18 -10.67 16.72
C THR A 134 -5.14 -10.98 18.21
N PHE A 135 -4.94 -12.25 18.57
CA PHE A 135 -4.91 -12.72 19.97
C PHE A 135 -6.18 -12.28 20.73
N SER A 136 -6.08 -11.67 21.91
CA SER A 136 -7.25 -11.12 22.61
C SER A 136 -7.77 -9.78 22.05
N ASN A 137 -7.05 -9.17 21.10
CA ASN A 137 -7.32 -7.82 20.61
C ASN A 137 -8.35 -7.80 19.47
N VAL A 138 -9.60 -8.10 19.81
CA VAL A 138 -10.74 -8.04 18.88
C VAL A 138 -10.83 -6.68 18.15
N PRO A 139 -10.71 -5.50 18.81
CA PRO A 139 -10.84 -4.18 18.15
C PRO A 139 -9.92 -3.94 16.95
N TYR A 140 -8.82 -4.70 16.83
CA TYR A 140 -7.87 -4.63 15.73
C TYR A 140 -8.52 -4.85 14.35
N TRP A 141 -9.66 -5.55 14.27
CA TRP A 141 -10.38 -5.83 13.03
C TRP A 141 -10.62 -4.58 12.16
N SER A 142 -10.95 -3.45 12.79
CA SER A 142 -11.27 -2.20 12.08
C SER A 142 -10.08 -1.66 11.28
N LEU A 143 -8.86 -1.95 11.70
CA LEU A 143 -7.64 -1.59 10.99
C LEU A 143 -7.45 -2.46 9.73
N ASN A 144 -7.91 -3.72 9.76
CA ASN A 144 -8.00 -4.58 8.57
C ASN A 144 -8.99 -4.05 7.52
N TYR A 145 -9.82 -3.06 7.85
CA TYR A 145 -10.71 -2.40 6.89
C TYR A 145 -10.11 -1.07 6.45
N GLU A 146 -9.72 -0.25 7.42
CA GLU A 146 -9.31 1.13 7.20
C GLU A 146 -8.06 1.27 6.31
N VAL A 147 -7.08 0.37 6.44
CA VAL A 147 -5.87 0.40 5.60
C VAL A 147 -6.21 0.19 4.12
N TRP A 148 -7.14 -0.70 3.82
CA TRP A 148 -7.55 -0.96 2.44
C TRP A 148 -8.36 0.20 1.84
N TYR A 149 -9.13 0.91 2.67
CA TYR A 149 -9.75 2.17 2.23
C TYR A 149 -8.70 3.21 1.85
N TYR A 150 -7.61 3.30 2.61
CA TYR A 150 -6.50 4.21 2.26
C TYR A 150 -5.81 3.84 0.95
N ILE A 151 -5.64 2.54 0.69
CA ILE A 151 -5.04 2.03 -0.56
C ILE A 151 -5.98 2.32 -1.74
N GLY A 152 -7.27 2.02 -1.61
CA GLY A 152 -8.28 2.33 -2.63
C GLY A 152 -8.37 3.84 -2.92
N PHE A 153 -8.35 4.67 -1.88
CA PHE A 153 -8.29 6.12 -2.01
C PHE A 153 -7.02 6.58 -2.74
N ALA A 154 -5.86 6.00 -2.42
CA ALA A 154 -4.61 6.35 -3.06
C ALA A 154 -4.62 6.01 -4.56
N ALA A 155 -5.17 4.85 -4.92
CA ALA A 155 -5.35 4.44 -6.31
C ALA A 155 -6.19 5.48 -7.08
N LEU A 156 -7.32 5.91 -6.53
CA LEU A 156 -8.22 6.87 -7.20
C LEU A 156 -7.68 8.31 -7.24
N CYS A 157 -6.94 8.75 -6.21
CA CYS A 157 -6.52 10.15 -6.09
C CYS A 157 -5.14 10.46 -6.67
N PHE A 158 -4.20 9.51 -6.65
CA PHE A 158 -2.81 9.78 -7.07
C PHE A 158 -2.41 9.10 -8.38
N VAL A 159 -3.22 8.18 -8.92
CA VAL A 159 -2.93 7.54 -10.20
C VAL A 159 -3.65 8.28 -11.34
N PRO A 160 -2.93 8.71 -12.40
CA PRO A 160 -3.55 9.42 -13.50
C PRO A 160 -4.26 8.48 -14.49
N GLY A 161 -5.26 9.03 -15.19
CA GLY A 161 -5.96 8.37 -16.31
C GLY A 161 -6.84 7.19 -15.91
N LYS A 162 -7.18 6.33 -16.88
CA LYS A 162 -8.08 5.17 -16.67
C LYS A 162 -7.50 4.10 -15.73
N LYS A 163 -6.17 4.06 -15.55
CA LYS A 163 -5.47 3.08 -14.69
C LYS A 163 -5.92 3.11 -13.23
N ARG A 164 -6.32 4.28 -12.72
CA ARG A 164 -6.85 4.42 -11.35
C ARG A 164 -8.06 3.53 -11.10
N PHE A 165 -8.94 3.38 -12.08
CA PHE A 165 -10.15 2.57 -11.96
C PHE A 165 -9.82 1.08 -12.01
N TYR A 166 -8.89 0.65 -12.86
CA TYR A 166 -8.42 -0.74 -12.87
C TYR A 166 -7.72 -1.12 -11.57
N LEU A 167 -6.88 -0.24 -11.02
CA LEU A 167 -6.23 -0.47 -9.72
C LEU A 167 -7.24 -0.48 -8.58
N PHE A 168 -8.22 0.42 -8.59
CA PHE A 168 -9.28 0.41 -7.58
C PHE A 168 -10.13 -0.86 -7.65
N ALA A 169 -10.51 -1.30 -8.86
CA ALA A 169 -11.22 -2.56 -9.06
C ALA A 169 -10.41 -3.77 -8.58
N LEU A 170 -9.08 -3.77 -8.83
CA LEU A 170 -8.19 -4.79 -8.29
C LEU A 170 -8.15 -4.78 -6.76
N VAL A 171 -8.11 -3.61 -6.12
CA VAL A 171 -8.22 -3.48 -4.66
C VAL A 171 -9.55 -4.05 -4.18
N CYS A 172 -10.67 -3.70 -4.83
CA CYS A 172 -11.98 -4.25 -4.49
C CYS A 172 -12.02 -5.78 -4.58
N LEU A 173 -11.39 -6.35 -5.61
CA LEU A 173 -11.28 -7.79 -5.79
C LEU A 173 -10.42 -8.44 -4.69
N ILE A 174 -9.33 -7.80 -4.25
CA ILE A 174 -8.46 -8.34 -3.19
C ILE A 174 -9.19 -8.36 -1.85
N VAL A 175 -9.92 -7.30 -1.52
CA VAL A 175 -10.50 -7.12 -0.17
C VAL A 175 -11.76 -7.97 0.06
N GLY A 176 -12.52 -8.23 -0.99
CA GLY A 176 -13.73 -9.04 -0.90
C GLY A 176 -14.91 -8.32 -0.22
N PRO A 177 -16.04 -9.04 -0.04
CA PRO A 177 -17.32 -8.41 0.27
C PRO A 177 -17.38 -7.72 1.63
N LYS A 178 -16.80 -8.29 2.71
CA LYS A 178 -16.92 -7.70 4.06
C LYS A 178 -16.41 -6.25 4.09
N ILE A 179 -15.17 -6.06 3.66
CA ILE A 179 -14.54 -4.73 3.63
C ILE A 179 -15.28 -3.78 2.67
N LEU A 180 -15.73 -4.29 1.51
CA LEU A 180 -16.48 -3.49 0.54
C LEU A 180 -17.81 -2.96 1.06
N LEU A 181 -18.53 -3.75 1.87
CA LEU A 181 -19.84 -3.36 2.40
C LEU A 181 -19.75 -2.16 3.34
N LEU A 182 -18.67 -1.98 4.11
CA LEU A 182 -18.51 -0.80 4.97
C LEU A 182 -17.76 0.36 4.28
N MET A 183 -17.19 0.11 3.09
CA MET A 183 -16.45 1.11 2.33
C MET A 183 -17.27 2.40 2.02
N PRO A 184 -18.58 2.34 1.68
CA PRO A 184 -19.39 3.54 1.45
C PRO A 184 -19.41 4.52 2.62
N LEU A 185 -19.36 4.04 3.87
CA LEU A 185 -19.34 4.88 5.07
C LEU A 185 -18.05 5.69 5.16
N TRP A 186 -16.93 5.06 4.82
CA TRP A 186 -15.65 5.75 4.75
C TRP A 186 -15.64 6.80 3.62
N TRP A 187 -16.15 6.45 2.43
CA TRP A 187 -16.25 7.40 1.31
C TRP A 187 -17.28 8.51 1.53
N LEU A 188 -18.30 8.29 2.35
CA LEU A 188 -19.19 9.35 2.80
C LEU A 188 -18.37 10.46 3.48
N GLY A 189 -17.42 10.11 4.34
CA GLY A 189 -16.46 11.06 4.92
C GLY A 189 -15.72 11.89 3.87
N VAL A 190 -15.17 11.22 2.83
CA VAL A 190 -14.48 11.87 1.71
C VAL A 190 -15.43 12.83 0.96
N TYR A 191 -16.65 12.37 0.65
CA TYR A 191 -17.67 13.15 -0.02
C TYR A 191 -18.06 14.39 0.78
N LEU A 192 -18.28 14.25 2.09
CA LEU A 192 -18.62 15.35 3.00
C LEU A 192 -17.55 16.45 3.02
N TYR A 193 -16.28 16.08 2.87
CA TYR A 193 -15.18 17.05 2.81
C TYR A 193 -15.09 17.74 1.43
N ARG A 194 -15.18 16.95 0.35
CA ARG A 194 -15.04 17.45 -1.04
C ARG A 194 -16.26 18.20 -1.57
N SER A 195 -17.45 17.95 -1.02
CA SER A 195 -18.68 18.59 -1.49
C SER A 195 -18.68 20.08 -1.17
N ASP A 196 -18.56 20.91 -2.21
CA ASP A 196 -18.64 22.37 -2.08
C ASP A 196 -20.05 22.83 -1.63
N ARG A 197 -21.11 22.15 -2.10
CA ARG A 197 -22.50 22.45 -1.70
C ARG A 197 -22.70 22.29 -0.19
N LEU A 198 -22.18 21.20 0.38
CA LEU A 198 -22.29 20.93 1.82
C LEU A 198 -21.33 21.78 2.67
N ARG A 199 -20.34 22.44 2.04
CA ARG A 199 -19.39 23.30 2.73
C ARG A 199 -19.97 24.68 3.05
N HIS A 200 -20.88 25.18 2.21
CA HIS A 200 -21.42 26.54 2.29
C HIS A 200 -22.92 26.51 2.58
N ILE A 201 -23.27 26.10 3.80
CA ILE A 201 -24.66 26.15 4.28
C ILE A 201 -24.85 27.27 5.31
N GLY A 202 -26.03 27.90 5.30
CA GLY A 202 -26.39 28.93 6.28
C GLY A 202 -26.65 28.35 7.68
N LEU A 203 -26.54 29.18 8.71
CA LEU A 203 -26.70 28.77 10.11
C LEU A 203 -28.06 28.12 10.39
N ALA A 204 -29.15 28.63 9.81
CA ALA A 204 -30.49 28.05 9.99
C ALA A 204 -30.57 26.60 9.49
N ILE A 205 -30.01 26.32 8.31
CA ILE A 205 -29.92 24.98 7.73
C ILE A 205 -29.01 24.09 8.60
N ALA A 206 -27.89 24.63 9.07
CA ALA A 206 -26.97 23.91 9.94
C ALA A 206 -27.65 23.48 11.25
N THR A 207 -28.42 24.37 11.88
CA THR A 207 -29.19 24.08 13.10
C THR A 207 -30.29 23.05 12.84
N LEU A 208 -31.02 23.18 11.74
CA LEU A 208 -32.03 22.19 11.34
C LEU A 208 -31.40 20.80 11.15
N LEU A 209 -30.27 20.72 10.43
CA LEU A 209 -29.54 19.47 10.24
C LEU A 209 -29.01 18.91 11.57
N LEU A 210 -28.64 19.76 12.53
CA LEU A 210 -28.23 19.31 13.86
C LEU A 210 -29.40 18.64 14.59
N LEU A 211 -30.59 19.25 14.57
CA LEU A 211 -31.78 18.70 15.21
C LEU A 211 -32.23 17.39 14.53
N VAL A 212 -32.28 17.37 13.20
CA VAL A 212 -32.66 16.18 12.42
C VAL A 212 -31.67 15.04 12.63
N SER A 213 -30.36 15.31 12.59
CA SER A 213 -29.35 14.28 12.85
C SER A 213 -29.39 13.78 14.29
N GLY A 214 -29.59 14.66 15.27
CA GLY A 214 -29.74 14.28 16.67
C GLY A 214 -30.97 13.40 16.91
N ALA A 215 -32.12 13.78 16.37
CA ALA A 215 -33.34 12.98 16.42
C ALA A 215 -33.16 11.64 15.70
N GLY A 216 -32.54 11.63 14.51
CA GLY A 216 -32.28 10.42 13.74
C GLY A 216 -31.36 9.43 14.48
N ILE A 217 -30.26 9.91 15.08
CA ILE A 217 -29.35 9.08 15.89
C ILE A 217 -30.09 8.56 17.13
N TYR A 218 -30.87 9.42 17.81
CA TYR A 218 -31.66 9.00 18.96
C TYR A 218 -32.66 7.91 18.59
N SER A 219 -33.43 8.08 17.51
CA SER A 219 -34.38 7.09 17.00
C SER A 219 -33.67 5.79 16.60
N TYR A 220 -32.51 5.87 15.96
CA TYR A 220 -31.70 4.70 15.59
C TYR A 220 -31.38 3.84 16.82
N ILE A 221 -30.94 4.47 17.91
CA ILE A 221 -30.59 3.80 19.16
C ILE A 221 -31.85 3.32 19.89
N HIS A 222 -32.85 4.18 20.03
CA HIS A 222 -34.06 3.91 20.81
C HIS A 222 -34.88 2.76 20.23
N PHE A 223 -35.07 2.75 18.91
CA PHE A 223 -35.79 1.69 18.21
C PHE A 223 -34.91 0.49 17.83
N ARG A 224 -33.65 0.47 18.28
CA ARG A 224 -32.68 -0.61 18.01
C ARG A 224 -32.60 -0.99 16.54
N ILE A 225 -32.53 0.02 15.66
CA ILE A 225 -32.50 -0.17 14.20
C ILE A 225 -31.30 -1.02 13.78
N GLY A 226 -30.17 -0.92 14.50
CA GLY A 226 -29.01 -1.80 14.30
C GLY A 226 -29.35 -3.29 14.46
N SER A 227 -30.04 -3.65 15.55
CA SER A 227 -30.49 -5.02 15.80
C SER A 227 -31.53 -5.47 14.78
N TRP A 228 -32.48 -4.60 14.42
CA TRP A 228 -33.43 -4.90 13.35
C TRP A 228 -32.73 -5.21 12.01
N GLY A 229 -31.70 -4.43 11.66
CA GLY A 229 -30.90 -4.65 10.46
C GLY A 229 -30.13 -5.97 10.50
N TRP A 230 -29.58 -6.33 11.66
CA TRP A 230 -28.94 -7.64 11.90
C TRP A 230 -29.92 -8.78 11.66
N ASP A 231 -31.06 -8.78 12.35
CA ASP A 231 -32.04 -9.87 12.31
C ASP A 231 -32.62 -10.04 10.91
N THR A 232 -32.92 -8.92 10.23
CA THR A 232 -33.45 -8.91 8.86
C THR A 232 -32.45 -9.49 7.87
N LEU A 233 -31.17 -9.11 7.98
CA LEU A 233 -30.14 -9.60 7.09
C LEU A 233 -29.85 -11.09 7.33
N GLU A 234 -29.81 -11.53 8.59
CA GLU A 234 -29.65 -12.92 8.95
C GLU A 234 -30.78 -13.80 8.40
N ALA A 235 -32.04 -13.34 8.54
CA ALA A 235 -33.20 -14.02 7.99
C ALA A 235 -33.16 -14.12 6.46
N PHE A 236 -32.64 -13.10 5.78
CA PHE A 236 -32.55 -13.07 4.32
C PHE A 236 -31.46 -13.98 3.75
N MET A 237 -30.25 -13.97 4.34
CA MET A 237 -29.08 -14.65 3.76
C MET A 237 -28.71 -15.98 4.44
N GLY A 238 -29.34 -16.29 5.59
CA GLY A 238 -29.03 -17.44 6.43
C GLY A 238 -27.87 -17.19 7.40
N ALA A 239 -27.91 -17.89 8.54
CA ALA A 239 -26.98 -17.68 9.67
C ALA A 239 -25.50 -17.86 9.29
N GLU A 240 -25.16 -18.81 8.41
CA GLU A 240 -23.77 -19.05 8.01
C GLU A 240 -23.20 -17.91 7.14
N ASN A 241 -23.94 -17.50 6.12
CA ASN A 241 -23.53 -16.38 5.26
C ASN A 241 -23.49 -15.07 6.05
N HIS A 242 -24.45 -14.87 6.95
CA HIS A 242 -24.46 -13.76 7.86
C HIS A 242 -23.22 -13.76 8.78
N LYS A 243 -22.88 -14.94 9.34
CA LYS A 243 -21.66 -15.11 10.14
C LYS A 243 -20.41 -14.74 9.35
N ASN A 244 -20.35 -15.15 8.08
CA ASN A 244 -19.23 -14.85 7.18
C ASN A 244 -19.05 -13.35 6.89
N LEU A 245 -20.06 -12.49 7.09
CA LEU A 245 -19.90 -11.03 6.99
C LEU A 245 -19.11 -10.41 8.15
N ALA A 246 -18.80 -11.18 9.20
CA ALA A 246 -18.03 -10.74 10.36
C ALA A 246 -18.54 -9.41 10.95
N PHE A 247 -17.75 -8.34 10.88
CA PHE A 247 -18.11 -7.02 11.42
C PHE A 247 -19.03 -6.20 10.49
N SER A 248 -19.32 -6.70 9.29
CA SER A 248 -20.18 -6.03 8.29
C SER A 248 -21.63 -6.53 8.31
N ARG A 249 -22.02 -7.23 9.38
CA ARG A 249 -23.36 -7.81 9.55
C ARG A 249 -24.49 -6.80 9.66
N GLN A 250 -24.17 -5.54 9.96
CA GLN A 250 -25.17 -4.47 10.11
C GLN A 250 -25.07 -3.42 8.99
N PHE A 251 -24.40 -3.73 7.87
CA PHE A 251 -24.04 -2.71 6.87
C PHE A 251 -25.25 -1.90 6.36
N ILE A 252 -26.44 -2.51 6.27
CA ILE A 252 -27.67 -1.83 5.81
C ILE A 252 -28.11 -0.75 6.80
N SER A 253 -28.23 -1.09 8.08
CA SER A 253 -28.58 -0.15 9.14
C SER A 253 -27.45 0.86 9.38
N ASP A 254 -26.19 0.42 9.22
CA ASP A 254 -25.02 1.29 9.31
C ASP A 254 -25.04 2.41 8.28
N TYR A 255 -25.56 2.17 7.06
CA TYR A 255 -25.73 3.23 6.05
C TYR A 255 -26.68 4.32 6.51
N LEU A 256 -27.80 3.96 7.14
CA LEU A 256 -28.73 4.92 7.69
C LEU A 256 -28.09 5.74 8.81
N LEU A 257 -27.37 5.07 9.73
CA LEU A 257 -26.61 5.75 10.78
C LEU A 257 -25.54 6.69 10.19
N GLY A 258 -24.83 6.23 9.15
CA GLY A 258 -23.85 7.00 8.41
C GLY A 258 -24.42 8.29 7.83
N ILE A 259 -25.65 8.25 7.28
CA ILE A 259 -26.35 9.44 6.80
C ILE A 259 -26.57 10.44 7.94
N PHE A 260 -27.07 10.00 9.10
CA PHE A 260 -27.27 10.90 10.24
C PHE A 260 -25.96 11.48 10.77
N ILE A 261 -24.90 10.67 10.87
CA ILE A 261 -23.56 11.14 11.23
C ILE A 261 -23.06 12.17 10.20
N GLY A 262 -23.30 11.93 8.91
CA GLY A 262 -22.91 12.84 7.84
C GLY A 262 -23.63 14.19 7.92
N MET A 263 -24.95 14.17 8.15
CA MET A 263 -25.74 15.37 8.43
C MET A 263 -25.20 16.13 9.64
N HIS A 264 -24.86 15.40 10.71
CA HIS A 264 -24.28 15.97 11.92
C HIS A 264 -22.93 16.65 11.66
N PHE A 265 -22.07 16.08 10.82
CA PHE A 265 -20.80 16.68 10.42
C PHE A 265 -20.99 17.97 9.61
N VAL A 266 -21.97 17.99 8.72
CA VAL A 266 -22.33 19.19 7.93
C VAL A 266 -22.85 20.29 8.85
N ALA A 267 -23.78 19.94 9.74
CA ALA A 267 -24.34 20.84 10.75
C ALA A 267 -23.26 21.46 11.64
N MET A 268 -22.44 20.62 12.28
CA MET A 268 -21.40 21.07 13.20
C MET A 268 -20.35 21.92 12.50
N ARG A 269 -20.04 21.66 11.23
CA ARG A 269 -19.15 22.52 10.44
C ARG A 269 -19.74 23.92 10.24
N GLY A 270 -21.00 24.02 9.84
CA GLY A 270 -21.69 25.30 9.66
C GLY A 270 -21.78 26.11 10.96
N ILE A 271 -22.10 25.43 12.07
CA ILE A 271 -22.14 26.04 13.40
C ILE A 271 -20.74 26.49 13.84
N CYS A 272 -19.73 25.63 13.73
CA CYS A 272 -18.35 25.97 14.09
C CYS A 272 -17.77 27.12 13.25
N ASN A 273 -18.22 27.30 12.01
CA ASN A 273 -17.82 28.43 11.19
C ASN A 273 -18.42 29.76 11.66
N SER A 274 -19.53 29.71 12.39
CA SER A 274 -20.23 30.89 12.92
C SER A 274 -19.76 31.28 14.33
N LEU A 275 -18.86 30.49 14.94
CA LEU A 275 -18.34 30.68 16.28
C LEU A 275 -16.88 31.15 16.23
N GLU A 276 -16.60 32.33 16.78
CA GLU A 276 -15.26 32.94 16.70
C GLU A 276 -14.32 32.56 17.86
N LYS A 277 -14.86 32.23 19.04
CA LYS A 277 -14.07 32.08 20.28
C LYS A 277 -14.17 30.67 20.85
N PHE A 278 -13.02 30.09 21.17
CA PHE A 278 -12.91 28.84 21.93
C PHE A 278 -11.76 28.92 22.93
N PRO A 279 -11.96 28.52 24.21
CA PRO A 279 -10.92 28.66 25.22
C PRO A 279 -9.66 27.86 24.88
N VAL A 280 -8.51 28.54 24.84
CA VAL A 280 -7.22 27.93 24.47
C VAL A 280 -6.81 26.81 25.44
N TRP A 281 -7.12 26.96 26.73
CA TRP A 281 -6.83 25.93 27.73
C TRP A 281 -7.60 24.64 27.44
N LEU A 282 -8.87 24.74 27.05
CA LEU A 282 -9.72 23.60 26.71
C LEU A 282 -9.26 22.94 25.41
N GLU A 283 -8.85 23.74 24.41
CA GLU A 283 -8.25 23.20 23.19
C GLU A 283 -7.00 22.36 23.47
N LYS A 284 -6.09 22.86 24.33
CA LYS A 284 -4.87 22.13 24.70
C LYS A 284 -5.21 20.78 25.34
N ILE A 285 -6.21 20.74 26.22
CA ILE A 285 -6.69 19.50 26.85
C ILE A 285 -7.24 18.55 25.78
N ILE A 286 -8.18 19.00 24.95
CA ILE A 286 -8.81 18.18 23.90
C ILE A 286 -7.76 17.61 22.95
N ARG A 287 -6.81 18.42 22.48
CA ARG A 287 -5.75 17.95 21.57
C ARG A 287 -4.81 16.97 22.23
N ASN A 288 -4.50 17.16 23.51
CA ASN A 288 -3.63 16.26 24.26
C ASN A 288 -4.27 14.87 24.44
N ILE A 289 -5.55 14.80 24.81
CA ILE A 289 -6.26 13.52 24.95
C ILE A 289 -6.58 12.89 23.58
N ALA A 290 -6.88 13.70 22.56
CA ALA A 290 -7.13 13.21 21.22
C ALA A 290 -5.88 12.55 20.59
N GLY A 291 -4.69 12.99 21.01
CA GLY A 291 -3.39 12.43 20.59
C GLY A 291 -3.08 11.03 21.12
N SER A 292 -3.92 10.45 21.98
CA SER A 292 -3.78 9.07 22.47
C SER A 292 -4.92 8.15 22.04
N THR A 293 -5.80 8.61 21.15
CA THR A 293 -7.03 7.90 20.81
C THR A 293 -6.79 6.64 20.02
N PHE A 294 -5.83 6.64 19.10
CA PHE A 294 -5.52 5.46 18.31
C PHE A 294 -4.83 4.38 19.16
N THR A 295 -3.94 4.80 20.07
CA THR A 295 -3.33 3.89 21.05
C THR A 295 -4.37 3.30 22.00
N LEU A 296 -5.23 4.13 22.60
CA LEU A 296 -6.32 3.66 23.46
C LEU A 296 -7.19 2.63 22.73
N TYR A 297 -7.56 2.93 21.49
CA TYR A 297 -8.37 2.03 20.68
C TYR A 297 -7.69 0.68 20.44
N LEU A 298 -6.38 0.64 20.15
CA LEU A 298 -5.69 -0.62 19.85
C LEU A 298 -5.15 -1.37 21.06
N THR A 299 -5.09 -0.77 22.25
CA THR A 299 -4.53 -1.44 23.43
C THR A 299 -5.55 -1.69 24.53
N HIS A 300 -6.75 -1.11 24.48
CA HIS A 300 -7.68 -1.23 25.61
C HIS A 300 -8.10 -2.67 25.91
N MET A 301 -8.46 -3.48 24.91
CA MET A 301 -8.95 -4.85 25.11
C MET A 301 -7.91 -5.75 25.79
N PRO A 302 -6.67 -5.90 25.27
CA PRO A 302 -5.66 -6.71 25.94
C PRO A 302 -5.30 -6.19 27.34
N LEU A 303 -5.28 -4.86 27.54
CA LEU A 303 -5.05 -4.28 28.87
C LEU A 303 -6.21 -4.56 29.85
N LEU A 304 -7.46 -4.49 29.40
CA LEU A 304 -8.63 -4.82 30.23
C LEU A 304 -8.56 -6.27 30.71
N LEU A 305 -8.24 -7.21 29.84
CA LEU A 305 -8.11 -8.62 30.21
C LEU A 305 -6.90 -8.88 31.11
N PHE A 306 -5.76 -8.26 30.82
CA PHE A 306 -4.58 -8.35 31.67
C PHE A 306 -4.85 -7.84 33.08
N TYR A 307 -5.47 -6.66 33.23
CA TYR A 307 -5.79 -6.13 34.56
C TYR A 307 -6.92 -6.91 35.24
N ARG A 308 -7.88 -7.45 34.48
CA ARG A 308 -8.84 -8.41 35.04
C ARG A 308 -8.13 -9.64 35.61
N ALA A 309 -7.09 -10.16 34.95
CA ALA A 309 -6.32 -11.29 35.45
C ALA A 309 -5.50 -10.93 36.69
N ALA A 310 -4.86 -9.75 36.69
CA ALA A 310 -4.07 -9.27 37.83
C ALA A 310 -4.93 -8.98 39.08
N PHE A 311 -6.16 -8.52 38.87
CA PHE A 311 -7.08 -8.10 39.93
C PHE A 311 -8.35 -8.96 39.96
N TYR A 312 -8.21 -10.25 39.64
CA TYR A 312 -9.34 -11.15 39.44
C TYR A 312 -10.28 -11.21 40.64
N GLU A 313 -11.57 -11.15 40.34
CA GLU A 313 -12.70 -11.41 41.24
C GLU A 313 -13.75 -12.17 40.43
N GLU A 314 -14.38 -13.19 41.04
CA GLU A 314 -15.47 -13.93 40.39
C GLU A 314 -16.65 -12.99 40.07
N THR A 315 -16.96 -12.09 41.00
CA THR A 315 -17.95 -11.02 40.82
C THR A 315 -17.28 -9.67 41.03
N MET A 316 -17.01 -8.95 39.95
CA MET A 316 -16.27 -7.68 39.98
C MET A 316 -17.09 -6.59 40.69
N SER A 317 -16.53 -5.99 41.75
CA SER A 317 -17.14 -4.83 42.39
C SER A 317 -17.07 -3.58 41.49
N GLY A 318 -18.04 -2.66 41.63
CA GLY A 318 -18.07 -1.41 40.86
C GLY A 318 -16.84 -0.51 41.08
N GLN A 319 -16.28 -0.50 42.29
CA GLN A 319 -15.06 0.26 42.62
C GLN A 319 -13.83 -0.33 41.91
N LYS A 320 -13.66 -1.65 41.96
CA LYS A 320 -12.53 -2.32 41.30
C LYS A 320 -12.65 -2.25 39.78
N TYR A 321 -13.86 -2.34 39.26
CA TYR A 321 -14.15 -2.07 37.85
C TYR A 321 -13.71 -0.66 37.43
N ALA A 322 -14.10 0.38 38.18
CA ALA A 322 -13.70 1.75 37.89
C ALA A 322 -12.17 1.94 37.97
N PHE A 323 -11.52 1.27 38.94
CA PHE A 323 -10.07 1.24 39.07
C PHE A 323 -9.39 0.60 37.85
N ILE A 324 -9.82 -0.59 37.42
CA ILE A 324 -9.27 -1.26 36.22
C ILE A 324 -9.48 -0.40 34.97
N LEU A 325 -10.66 0.17 34.79
CA LEU A 325 -10.96 1.05 33.66
C LEU A 325 -10.03 2.27 33.64
N GLY A 326 -9.83 2.92 34.80
CA GLY A 326 -8.90 4.02 34.96
C GLY A 326 -7.46 3.61 34.64
N LEU A 327 -7.02 2.46 35.14
CA LEU A 327 -5.69 1.92 34.90
C LEU A 327 -5.46 1.62 33.42
N THR A 328 -6.43 1.04 32.71
CA THR A 328 -6.38 0.83 31.26
C THR A 328 -6.19 2.15 30.51
N VAL A 329 -6.97 3.19 30.85
CA VAL A 329 -6.88 4.51 30.19
C VAL A 329 -5.52 5.16 30.45
N VAL A 330 -5.04 5.14 31.70
CA VAL A 330 -3.74 5.72 32.08
C VAL A 330 -2.60 4.97 31.37
N THR A 331 -2.61 3.64 31.38
CA THR A 331 -1.58 2.84 30.71
C THR A 331 -1.57 3.07 29.19
N ALA A 332 -2.74 3.09 28.55
CA ALA A 332 -2.83 3.42 27.12
C ALA A 332 -2.33 4.85 26.82
N TYR A 333 -2.61 5.80 27.70
CA TYR A 333 -2.12 7.17 27.58
C TYR A 333 -0.58 7.25 27.71
N LEU A 334 0.02 6.50 28.63
CA LEU A 334 1.47 6.42 28.79
C LEU A 334 2.13 5.76 27.56
N ILE A 335 1.55 4.68 27.03
CA ILE A 335 2.00 4.06 25.78
C ILE A 335 1.95 5.07 24.64
N ALA A 336 0.87 5.86 24.54
CA ALA A 336 0.71 6.87 23.48
C ALA A 336 1.81 7.93 23.50
N ARG A 337 2.42 8.24 24.66
CA ARG A 337 3.54 9.19 24.77
C ARG A 337 4.80 8.73 24.04
N VAL A 338 5.00 7.42 23.89
CA VAL A 338 6.14 6.83 23.19
C VAL A 338 5.79 6.30 21.79
N THR A 339 4.51 6.06 21.50
CA THR A 339 4.03 5.57 20.20
C THR A 339 3.45 6.70 19.34
N GLU A 340 2.15 6.95 19.41
CA GLU A 340 1.36 7.87 18.58
C GLU A 340 1.91 9.31 18.61
N ASN A 341 2.33 9.80 19.78
CA ASN A 341 2.88 11.14 19.95
C ASN A 341 4.30 11.28 19.37
N LYS A 342 4.99 10.17 19.10
CA LYS A 342 6.29 10.12 18.43
C LYS A 342 6.18 9.78 16.94
N LYS A 343 5.00 9.88 16.33
CA LYS A 343 4.79 9.63 14.88
C LYS A 343 5.73 10.39 13.93
N HIS A 344 6.28 11.52 14.34
CA HIS A 344 7.25 12.29 13.54
C HIS A 344 8.62 11.59 13.47
N VAL A 345 9.02 10.85 14.53
CA VAL A 345 10.22 9.99 14.52
C VAL A 345 10.00 8.84 13.55
N TRP A 346 8.85 8.16 13.67
CA TRP A 346 8.44 7.12 12.73
C TRP A 346 8.39 7.61 11.29
N LYS A 347 7.85 8.81 11.05
CA LYS A 347 7.82 9.40 9.71
C LYS A 347 9.22 9.61 9.14
N ARG A 348 10.17 10.11 9.94
CA ARG A 348 11.57 10.26 9.50
C ARG A 348 12.20 8.91 9.17
N TRP A 349 12.00 7.91 10.03
CA TRP A 349 12.54 6.56 9.80
C TRP A 349 11.95 5.93 8.52
N VAL A 350 10.62 5.95 8.35
CA VAL A 350 9.94 5.45 7.15
C VAL A 350 10.42 6.21 5.91
N GLN A 351 10.60 7.53 5.98
CA GLN A 351 11.15 8.33 4.87
C GLN A 351 12.55 7.83 4.47
N THR A 352 13.45 7.65 5.44
CA THR A 352 14.80 7.13 5.17
C THR A 352 14.76 5.77 4.50
N VAL A 353 13.90 4.85 4.95
CA VAL A 353 13.73 3.53 4.34
C VAL A 353 13.23 3.66 2.90
N PHE A 354 12.21 4.49 2.64
CA PHE A 354 11.71 4.73 1.29
C PHE A 354 12.79 5.31 0.38
N ASP A 355 13.58 6.28 0.86
CA ASP A 355 14.65 6.92 0.09
C ASP A 355 15.79 5.94 -0.21
N GLN A 356 16.12 5.04 0.73
CA GLN A 356 17.11 3.98 0.51
C GLN A 356 16.63 2.96 -0.53
N VAL A 357 15.37 2.55 -0.46
CA VAL A 357 14.77 1.63 -1.43
C VAL A 357 14.73 2.27 -2.82
N GLU A 358 14.32 3.53 -2.93
CA GLU A 358 14.31 4.27 -4.19
C GLU A 358 15.72 4.39 -4.77
N LYS A 359 16.71 4.80 -3.98
CA LYS A 359 18.12 4.84 -4.41
C LYS A 359 18.63 3.47 -4.87
N TYR A 360 18.26 2.41 -4.16
CA TYR A 360 18.63 1.04 -4.57
C TYR A 360 17.99 0.67 -5.90
N ILE A 361 16.71 0.99 -6.09
CA ILE A 361 15.99 0.72 -7.33
C ILE A 361 16.57 1.54 -8.48
N ASP A 362 16.84 2.82 -8.29
CA ASP A 362 17.38 3.70 -9.32
C ASP A 362 18.79 3.24 -9.72
N ARG A 363 19.65 2.92 -8.74
CA ARG A 363 20.99 2.39 -9.02
C ARG A 363 20.94 1.05 -9.76
N LYS A 364 20.05 0.13 -9.38
CA LYS A 364 20.06 -1.26 -9.90
C LYS A 364 19.18 -1.47 -11.12
N TYR A 365 18.08 -0.73 -11.25
CA TYR A 365 17.05 -0.92 -12.26
C TYR A 365 16.70 0.38 -13.02
N GLY A 366 17.35 1.49 -12.69
CA GLY A 366 17.26 2.76 -13.39
C GLY A 366 16.11 3.60 -12.87
N THR A 367 14.91 3.00 -12.79
CA THR A 367 13.73 3.60 -12.19
C THR A 367 12.81 2.51 -11.63
N ILE A 368 11.83 2.89 -10.81
CA ILE A 368 10.71 2.00 -10.42
C ILE A 368 10.02 1.41 -11.66
N ARG A 369 9.84 2.23 -12.72
CA ARG A 369 9.26 1.77 -13.98
C ARG A 369 10.14 0.71 -14.66
N GLY A 370 11.46 0.89 -14.64
CA GLY A 370 12.43 -0.08 -15.16
C GLY A 370 12.35 -1.41 -14.42
N TRP A 371 12.28 -1.37 -13.08
CA TRP A 371 12.12 -2.56 -12.24
C TRP A 371 10.82 -3.33 -12.54
N VAL A 372 9.67 -2.63 -12.60
CA VAL A 372 8.38 -3.25 -12.94
C VAL A 372 8.39 -3.84 -14.35
N ARG A 373 8.97 -3.14 -15.33
CA ARG A 373 9.11 -3.68 -16.70
C ARG A 373 9.96 -4.94 -16.73
N LEU A 374 11.06 -4.97 -15.98
CA LEU A 374 11.92 -6.15 -15.89
C LEU A 374 11.17 -7.32 -15.28
N PHE A 375 10.41 -7.09 -14.21
CA PHE A 375 9.59 -8.12 -13.59
C PHE A 375 8.58 -8.73 -14.59
N ILE A 376 7.83 -7.87 -15.31
CA ILE A 376 6.87 -8.33 -16.33
C ILE A 376 7.60 -9.05 -17.47
N ALA A 377 8.72 -8.53 -17.97
CA ALA A 377 9.48 -9.15 -19.05
C ALA A 377 9.99 -10.55 -18.64
N ASN A 378 10.46 -10.71 -17.41
CA ASN A 378 10.90 -12.00 -16.88
C ASN A 378 9.73 -13.00 -16.77
N LEU A 379 8.54 -12.55 -16.36
CA LEU A 379 7.34 -13.40 -16.37
C LEU A 379 6.96 -13.82 -17.79
N MET A 380 6.96 -12.89 -18.74
CA MET A 380 6.66 -13.15 -20.15
C MET A 380 7.71 -14.05 -20.83
N TRP A 381 8.95 -14.04 -20.34
CA TRP A 381 9.98 -14.99 -20.77
C TRP A 381 9.78 -16.37 -20.13
N ARG A 382 9.50 -16.42 -18.83
CA ARG A 382 9.38 -17.69 -18.09
C ARG A 382 8.14 -18.49 -18.48
N PHE A 383 7.01 -17.81 -18.69
CA PHE A 383 5.69 -18.43 -18.87
C PHE A 383 5.00 -18.01 -20.17
N GLY A 384 5.61 -17.14 -20.96
CA GLY A 384 4.93 -16.48 -22.07
C GLY A 384 5.69 -16.53 -23.39
N PRO A 385 5.33 -15.64 -24.32
CA PRO A 385 5.81 -15.68 -25.70
C PRO A 385 7.30 -15.33 -25.84
N TYR A 386 7.95 -14.79 -24.81
CA TYR A 386 9.36 -14.38 -24.92
C TYR A 386 10.35 -15.53 -24.71
N ARG A 387 9.87 -16.74 -24.40
CA ARG A 387 10.72 -17.92 -24.25
C ARG A 387 11.48 -18.26 -25.54
N LYS A 388 10.86 -18.06 -26.71
CA LYS A 388 11.49 -18.36 -28.02
C LYS A 388 12.77 -17.55 -28.27
N TYR A 389 12.84 -16.32 -27.75
CA TYR A 389 14.01 -15.42 -27.87
C TYR A 389 15.18 -15.77 -26.94
N SER A 390 15.15 -16.97 -26.36
CA SER A 390 16.22 -17.54 -25.54
C SER A 390 16.93 -18.71 -26.22
N HIS A 391 16.41 -19.18 -27.35
CA HIS A 391 16.97 -20.28 -28.12
C HIS A 391 17.78 -19.73 -29.28
N LEU A 392 18.98 -20.28 -29.47
CA LEU A 392 19.94 -19.83 -30.48
C LEU A 392 20.36 -21.01 -31.35
N ARG A 393 20.17 -20.92 -32.67
CA ARG A 393 20.76 -21.83 -33.65
C ARG A 393 22.14 -21.30 -33.99
N LYS A 394 23.16 -21.79 -33.28
CA LYS A 394 24.51 -21.21 -33.29
C LYS A 394 25.22 -21.37 -34.64
N GLU A 395 24.98 -22.48 -35.32
CA GLU A 395 25.61 -22.84 -36.59
C GLU A 395 25.24 -21.87 -37.72
N ASP A 396 24.07 -21.23 -37.61
CA ASP A 396 23.56 -20.29 -38.60
C ASP A 396 24.10 -18.86 -38.39
N VAL A 397 24.78 -18.58 -37.26
CA VAL A 397 25.18 -17.21 -36.90
C VAL A 397 26.42 -16.80 -37.69
N ARG A 398 26.28 -15.76 -38.52
CA ARG A 398 27.36 -15.18 -39.32
C ARG A 398 27.77 -13.78 -38.86
N ARG A 399 26.83 -13.00 -38.33
CA ARG A 399 27.06 -11.63 -37.86
C ARG A 399 26.18 -11.28 -36.67
N LEU A 400 26.75 -10.60 -35.68
CA LEU A 400 26.02 -10.12 -34.51
C LEU A 400 25.51 -8.70 -34.76
N VAL A 401 24.20 -8.49 -34.61
CA VAL A 401 23.55 -7.19 -34.79
C VAL A 401 23.00 -6.70 -33.45
N PHE A 402 23.67 -5.73 -32.82
CA PHE A 402 23.21 -5.18 -31.54
C PHE A 402 22.15 -4.09 -31.75
N VAL A 403 20.98 -4.26 -31.13
CA VAL A 403 19.82 -3.40 -31.36
C VAL A 403 19.39 -2.69 -30.09
N CYS A 404 19.37 -1.35 -30.13
CA CYS A 404 18.67 -0.56 -29.12
C CYS A 404 17.77 0.51 -29.72
N HIS A 405 17.21 1.40 -28.88
CA HIS A 405 16.27 2.41 -29.37
C HIS A 405 16.96 3.48 -30.23
N GLY A 406 17.93 4.21 -29.67
CA GLY A 406 18.59 5.33 -30.36
C GLY A 406 19.98 5.03 -30.95
N ASN A 407 20.55 3.85 -30.70
CA ASN A 407 21.92 3.49 -31.10
C ASN A 407 23.02 4.49 -30.67
N ILE A 408 22.86 5.04 -29.47
CA ILE A 408 23.81 5.99 -28.85
C ILE A 408 24.31 5.58 -27.46
N CYS A 409 23.75 4.51 -26.86
CA CYS A 409 24.12 4.04 -25.51
C CYS A 409 24.44 2.54 -25.47
N ARG A 410 23.39 1.70 -25.47
CA ARG A 410 23.48 0.26 -25.20
C ARG A 410 24.09 -0.53 -26.35
N SER A 411 23.58 -0.36 -27.57
CA SER A 411 24.07 -1.12 -28.73
C SER A 411 25.48 -0.71 -29.20
N PRO A 412 25.89 0.57 -29.16
CA PRO A 412 27.28 0.95 -29.44
C PRO A 412 28.26 0.32 -28.45
N PHE A 413 27.97 0.42 -27.15
CA PHE A 413 28.80 -0.21 -26.13
C PHE A 413 28.93 -1.72 -26.35
N ALA A 414 27.82 -2.40 -26.65
CA ALA A 414 27.85 -3.83 -26.91
C ALA A 414 28.69 -4.19 -28.15
N HIS A 415 28.59 -3.39 -29.21
CA HIS A 415 29.35 -3.56 -30.44
C HIS A 415 30.86 -3.42 -30.20
N HIS A 416 31.31 -2.27 -29.71
CA HIS A 416 32.74 -2.02 -29.52
C HIS A 416 33.36 -2.98 -28.48
N LEU A 417 32.60 -3.35 -27.44
CA LEU A 417 33.05 -4.35 -26.48
C LEU A 417 33.17 -5.74 -27.11
N MET A 418 32.23 -6.16 -27.97
CA MET A 418 32.34 -7.45 -28.64
C MET A 418 33.49 -7.48 -29.65
N VAL A 419 33.73 -6.41 -30.40
CA VAL A 419 34.91 -6.28 -31.27
C VAL A 419 36.21 -6.47 -30.47
N LYS A 420 36.30 -5.86 -29.29
CA LYS A 420 37.44 -6.07 -28.37
C LYS A 420 37.52 -7.51 -27.86
N LEU A 421 36.40 -8.12 -27.51
CA LEU A 421 36.36 -9.48 -26.94
C LEU A 421 36.63 -10.57 -27.98
N SER A 422 36.16 -10.41 -29.21
CA SER A 422 36.25 -11.38 -30.31
C SER A 422 36.40 -10.64 -31.65
N PRO A 423 37.61 -10.22 -32.04
CA PRO A 423 37.86 -9.45 -33.26
C PRO A 423 37.43 -10.14 -34.55
N ASP A 424 37.42 -11.48 -34.56
CA ASP A 424 37.10 -12.29 -35.74
C ASP A 424 35.59 -12.44 -36.00
N VAL A 425 34.75 -12.04 -35.04
CA VAL A 425 33.30 -12.12 -35.18
C VAL A 425 32.80 -10.85 -35.88
N PRO A 426 32.07 -10.95 -37.01
CA PRO A 426 31.44 -9.79 -37.62
C PRO A 426 30.39 -9.19 -36.68
N VAL A 427 30.52 -7.91 -36.36
CA VAL A 427 29.61 -7.19 -35.46
C VAL A 427 29.17 -5.88 -36.08
N VAL A 428 27.90 -5.54 -35.87
CA VAL A 428 27.32 -4.23 -36.20
C VAL A 428 26.33 -3.81 -35.11
N SER A 429 25.96 -2.53 -35.07
CA SER A 429 24.93 -2.02 -34.17
C SER A 429 23.97 -1.09 -34.88
N ILE A 430 22.69 -1.14 -34.52
CA ILE A 430 21.64 -0.31 -35.11
C ILE A 430 20.68 0.24 -34.06
N GLY A 431 19.90 1.24 -34.49
CA GLY A 431 18.85 1.91 -33.73
C GLY A 431 17.50 1.72 -34.39
N LEU A 432 16.47 1.49 -33.58
CA LEU A 432 15.10 1.36 -34.09
C LEU A 432 14.38 2.70 -34.24
N SER A 433 14.92 3.78 -33.74
CA SER A 433 14.34 5.13 -33.80
C SER A 433 15.46 6.13 -33.61
N THR A 434 16.28 6.29 -34.63
CA THR A 434 17.44 7.18 -34.59
C THR A 434 17.58 7.96 -35.90
N SER A 435 18.68 8.65 -36.06
CA SER A 435 19.09 9.22 -37.35
C SER A 435 20.53 8.80 -37.59
N THR A 436 20.81 8.33 -38.79
CA THR A 436 22.15 7.87 -39.14
C THR A 436 23.16 9.00 -39.02
N GLY A 437 24.32 8.72 -38.43
CA GLY A 437 25.38 9.68 -38.19
C GLY A 437 25.42 10.33 -36.80
N LEU A 438 24.44 10.08 -35.92
CA LEU A 438 24.49 10.61 -34.54
C LEU A 438 25.66 10.02 -33.74
N GLU A 439 26.30 10.85 -32.92
CA GLU A 439 27.38 10.43 -32.02
C GLU A 439 26.85 9.64 -30.81
N ALA A 440 27.72 8.86 -30.18
CA ALA A 440 27.39 8.22 -28.92
C ALA A 440 27.05 9.25 -27.82
N TYR A 441 26.16 8.87 -26.90
CA TYR A 441 25.73 9.76 -25.83
C TYR A 441 26.90 10.05 -24.87
N PRO A 442 27.13 11.30 -24.43
CA PRO A 442 28.32 11.65 -23.64
C PRO A 442 28.52 10.81 -22.36
N MET A 443 27.45 10.50 -21.63
CA MET A 443 27.53 9.62 -20.45
C MET A 443 27.87 8.17 -20.81
N ALA A 444 27.47 7.70 -22.00
CA ALA A 444 27.84 6.38 -22.49
C ALA A 444 29.34 6.33 -22.81
N ILE A 445 29.88 7.37 -23.45
CA ILE A 445 31.31 7.52 -23.73
C ILE A 445 32.11 7.53 -22.42
N ASP A 446 31.70 8.33 -21.43
CA ASP A 446 32.36 8.42 -20.13
C ASP A 446 32.42 7.07 -19.41
N VAL A 447 31.28 6.37 -19.30
CA VAL A 447 31.22 5.09 -18.59
C VAL A 447 31.88 3.95 -19.39
N ALA A 448 31.94 4.02 -20.72
CA ALA A 448 32.64 3.03 -21.53
C ALA A 448 34.16 3.01 -21.26
N LYS A 449 34.74 4.14 -20.85
CA LYS A 449 36.15 4.24 -20.44
C LYS A 449 36.47 3.33 -19.24
N ASP A 450 35.52 3.13 -18.32
CA ASP A 450 35.67 2.20 -17.19
C ASP A 450 35.88 0.73 -17.66
N TYR A 451 35.62 0.43 -18.94
CA TYR A 451 35.79 -0.88 -19.58
C TYR A 451 36.88 -0.89 -20.67
N ASP A 452 37.65 0.19 -20.80
CA ASP A 452 38.61 0.42 -21.89
C ASP A 452 37.95 0.19 -23.27
N VAL A 453 36.76 0.78 -23.47
CA VAL A 453 36.01 0.76 -24.73
C VAL A 453 35.85 2.21 -25.21
N ASP A 454 36.33 2.49 -26.43
CA ASP A 454 36.13 3.78 -27.08
C ASP A 454 34.81 3.81 -27.86
N LEU A 455 34.03 4.86 -27.64
CA LEU A 455 32.76 5.13 -28.33
C LEU A 455 32.76 6.48 -29.07
N GLU A 456 33.85 7.24 -29.07
CA GLU A 456 33.92 8.59 -29.69
C GLU A 456 33.79 8.52 -31.22
N SER A 457 34.34 7.45 -31.82
CA SER A 457 34.24 7.18 -33.25
C SER A 457 32.89 6.59 -33.68
N HIS A 458 32.03 6.17 -32.74
CA HIS A 458 30.75 5.55 -33.07
C HIS A 458 29.83 6.53 -33.80
N ARG A 459 29.13 6.03 -34.82
CA ARG A 459 28.06 6.75 -35.52
C ARG A 459 26.83 5.85 -35.57
N ALA A 460 25.68 6.41 -35.19
CA ALA A 460 24.44 5.69 -35.17
C ALA A 460 24.04 5.27 -36.60
N THR A 461 23.40 4.11 -36.72
CA THR A 461 22.78 3.62 -37.95
C THR A 461 21.30 3.35 -37.67
N ASP A 462 20.41 3.97 -38.42
CA ASP A 462 18.98 3.66 -38.36
C ASP A 462 18.68 2.31 -39.03
N LEU A 463 17.63 1.63 -38.55
CA LEU A 463 17.16 0.36 -39.12
C LEU A 463 16.84 0.50 -40.61
N GLU A 464 16.30 1.64 -41.04
CA GLU A 464 15.94 1.89 -42.45
C GLU A 464 17.18 1.97 -43.36
N ASP A 465 18.32 2.38 -42.82
CA ASP A 465 19.60 2.46 -43.54
C ASP A 465 20.42 1.17 -43.41
N PHE A 466 19.90 0.16 -42.72
CA PHE A 466 20.62 -1.08 -42.41
C PHE A 466 20.29 -2.22 -43.38
N GLU A 467 21.32 -2.81 -43.95
CA GLU A 467 21.20 -4.00 -44.80
C GLU A 467 21.19 -5.31 -43.98
N VAL A 468 20.05 -5.99 -44.01
CA VAL A 468 19.85 -7.32 -43.39
C VAL A 468 20.48 -8.41 -44.26
N ARG A 469 21.20 -9.33 -43.63
CA ARG A 469 21.90 -10.45 -44.29
C ARG A 469 21.52 -11.79 -43.67
N ASP A 470 21.66 -12.84 -44.45
CA ASP A 470 21.46 -14.21 -43.96
C ASP A 470 22.47 -14.53 -42.85
N GLY A 471 21.97 -15.15 -41.79
CA GLY A 471 22.76 -15.47 -40.59
C GLY A 471 22.96 -14.30 -39.63
N ASP A 472 22.25 -13.18 -39.80
CA ASP A 472 22.22 -12.11 -38.80
C ASP A 472 21.52 -12.58 -37.52
N LEU A 473 22.22 -12.43 -36.39
CA LEU A 473 21.65 -12.59 -35.05
C LEU A 473 21.39 -11.21 -34.42
N PHE A 474 20.13 -10.82 -34.36
CA PHE A 474 19.68 -9.58 -33.74
C PHE A 474 19.59 -9.73 -32.22
N LEU A 475 20.52 -9.10 -31.53
CA LEU A 475 20.62 -9.07 -30.06
C LEU A 475 19.96 -7.80 -29.53
N VAL A 476 18.73 -7.96 -29.04
CA VAL A 476 17.90 -6.85 -28.57
C VAL A 476 17.96 -6.68 -27.05
N MET A 477 17.86 -5.43 -26.58
CA MET A 477 17.94 -5.10 -25.15
C MET A 477 16.62 -5.27 -24.38
N GLU A 478 15.46 -5.15 -25.04
CA GLU A 478 14.14 -5.19 -24.37
C GLU A 478 13.01 -5.65 -25.30
N ASP A 479 11.88 -6.04 -24.69
CA ASP A 479 10.68 -6.56 -25.34
C ASP A 479 10.10 -5.65 -26.43
N ARG A 480 10.23 -4.32 -26.27
CA ARG A 480 9.74 -3.35 -27.24
C ARG A 480 10.52 -3.37 -28.54
N HIS A 481 11.80 -3.73 -28.48
CA HIS A 481 12.62 -3.84 -29.68
C HIS A 481 12.13 -5.00 -30.55
N ILE A 482 11.83 -6.13 -29.93
CA ILE A 482 11.23 -7.29 -30.60
C ILE A 482 9.96 -6.89 -31.34
N LYS A 483 9.03 -6.22 -30.66
CA LYS A 483 7.74 -5.83 -31.25
C LYS A 483 7.87 -4.92 -32.48
N LYS A 484 8.94 -4.12 -32.56
CA LYS A 484 9.19 -3.24 -33.71
C LYS A 484 10.02 -3.94 -34.80
N LEU A 485 10.96 -4.78 -34.40
CA LEU A 485 11.91 -5.44 -35.30
C LEU A 485 11.33 -6.69 -35.98
N GLU A 486 10.54 -7.49 -35.27
CA GLU A 486 10.01 -8.77 -35.78
C GLU A 486 9.16 -8.59 -37.06
N PRO A 487 8.21 -7.63 -37.14
CA PRO A 487 7.46 -7.40 -38.38
C PRO A 487 8.34 -6.94 -39.55
N TYR A 488 9.38 -6.13 -39.27
CA TYR A 488 10.32 -5.67 -40.28
C TYR A 488 11.13 -6.85 -40.84
N LEU A 489 11.70 -7.69 -39.97
CA LEU A 489 12.49 -8.85 -40.41
C LEU A 489 11.65 -9.90 -41.14
N GLN A 490 10.38 -10.07 -40.76
CA GLN A 490 9.44 -10.96 -41.49
C GLN A 490 9.13 -10.47 -42.91
N SER A 491 9.31 -9.19 -43.21
CA SER A 491 9.18 -8.66 -44.57
C SER A 491 10.42 -8.88 -45.44
N THR A 492 11.51 -9.38 -44.85
CA THR A 492 12.73 -9.75 -45.57
C THR A 492 12.74 -11.24 -45.85
N ASP A 493 13.24 -11.66 -47.01
CA ASP A 493 13.43 -13.08 -47.37
C ASP A 493 14.71 -13.69 -46.73
N LYS A 494 15.19 -13.11 -45.62
CA LYS A 494 16.48 -13.45 -45.00
C LYS A 494 16.29 -14.39 -43.81
N ASP A 495 17.13 -15.42 -43.70
CA ASP A 495 17.13 -16.28 -42.51
C ASP A 495 17.90 -15.61 -41.37
N VAL A 496 17.16 -15.12 -40.39
CA VAL A 496 17.67 -14.32 -39.28
C VAL A 496 17.09 -14.79 -37.96
N GLN A 497 17.80 -14.47 -36.87
CA GLN A 497 17.39 -14.84 -35.52
C GLN A 497 17.30 -13.61 -34.62
N ILE A 498 16.36 -13.61 -33.69
CA ILE A 498 16.22 -12.56 -32.66
C ILE A 498 16.43 -13.19 -31.29
N ALA A 499 17.26 -12.56 -30.46
CA ALA A 499 17.45 -12.99 -29.08
C ALA A 499 17.56 -11.81 -28.11
N LEU A 500 17.15 -12.04 -26.85
CA LEU A 500 17.28 -11.04 -25.78
C LEU A 500 18.65 -11.13 -25.14
N LEU A 501 19.49 -10.10 -25.32
CA LEU A 501 20.88 -10.12 -24.86
C LEU A 501 21.00 -10.38 -23.35
N GLY A 502 20.12 -9.79 -22.54
CA GLY A 502 20.15 -9.93 -21.09
C GLY A 502 19.95 -11.37 -20.57
N LEU A 503 19.52 -12.31 -21.41
CA LEU A 503 19.39 -13.73 -21.04
C LEU A 503 20.74 -14.44 -20.89
N TRP A 504 21.83 -13.83 -21.37
CA TRP A 504 23.20 -14.28 -21.13
C TRP A 504 23.88 -13.62 -19.92
N ALA A 505 23.22 -12.65 -19.27
CA ALA A 505 23.72 -12.04 -18.04
C ALA A 505 23.54 -12.98 -16.83
N SER A 506 24.22 -12.65 -15.72
CA SER A 506 24.04 -13.34 -14.43
C SER A 506 23.60 -12.35 -13.34
N PRO A 507 22.37 -12.46 -12.82
CA PRO A 507 21.31 -13.39 -13.21
C PRO A 507 20.73 -13.07 -14.60
N ARG A 508 20.10 -14.06 -15.24
CA ARG A 508 19.41 -13.89 -16.53
C ARG A 508 18.28 -12.86 -16.39
N MET A 509 18.18 -11.94 -17.35
CA MET A 509 17.17 -10.90 -17.36
C MET A 509 16.64 -10.63 -18.77
N ALA A 510 15.33 -10.70 -18.94
CA ALA A 510 14.67 -10.48 -20.23
C ALA A 510 14.59 -8.99 -20.62
N LEU A 511 15.19 -8.08 -19.84
CA LEU A 511 15.17 -6.64 -20.08
C LEU A 511 16.44 -5.96 -19.54
N LEU A 512 17.20 -5.34 -20.44
CA LEU A 512 18.25 -4.38 -20.15
C LEU A 512 17.68 -2.98 -20.35
N TYR A 513 17.14 -2.40 -19.27
CA TYR A 513 16.42 -1.12 -19.31
C TYR A 513 17.31 0.04 -19.78
N ASP A 514 16.70 1.01 -20.47
CA ASP A 514 17.43 2.09 -21.14
C ASP A 514 18.10 3.05 -20.14
N PRO A 515 19.44 3.22 -20.18
CA PRO A 515 20.13 4.16 -19.30
C PRO A 515 20.03 5.62 -19.75
N HIS A 516 19.54 5.93 -20.97
CA HIS A 516 19.50 7.30 -21.47
C HIS A 516 18.77 8.26 -20.50
N ARG A 517 19.44 9.38 -20.15
CA ARG A 517 19.01 10.38 -19.15
C ARG A 517 18.93 9.89 -17.69
N LEU A 518 19.47 8.72 -17.38
CA LEU A 518 19.58 8.20 -16.01
C LEU A 518 20.97 8.48 -15.43
N SER A 519 21.17 8.13 -14.15
CA SER A 519 22.41 8.43 -13.43
C SER A 519 23.60 7.62 -13.94
N ARG A 520 24.81 8.13 -13.72
CA ARG A 520 26.07 7.43 -14.07
C ARG A 520 26.13 6.04 -13.43
N GLU A 521 25.70 5.90 -12.17
CA GLU A 521 25.69 4.61 -11.47
C GLU A 521 24.79 3.57 -12.16
N TYR A 522 23.67 4.01 -12.74
CA TYR A 522 22.82 3.13 -13.51
C TYR A 522 23.45 2.78 -14.87
N PHE A 523 24.11 3.74 -15.54
CA PHE A 523 24.91 3.44 -16.74
C PHE A 523 25.94 2.34 -16.47
N SER A 524 26.74 2.47 -15.40
CA SER A 524 27.72 1.45 -15.01
C SER A 524 27.04 0.09 -14.75
N THR A 525 25.89 0.08 -14.08
CA THR A 525 25.13 -1.16 -13.86
C THR A 525 24.63 -1.79 -15.16
N CYS A 526 24.15 -0.98 -16.11
CA CYS A 526 23.70 -1.44 -17.41
C CYS A 526 24.87 -2.02 -18.22
N PHE A 527 26.01 -1.33 -18.27
CA PHE A 527 27.19 -1.76 -19.03
C PHE A 527 27.82 -3.01 -18.43
N MET A 528 27.92 -3.11 -17.10
CA MET A 528 28.31 -4.34 -16.42
C MET A 528 27.44 -5.53 -16.86
N ARG A 529 26.12 -5.36 -16.95
CA ARG A 529 25.21 -6.43 -17.40
C ARG A 529 25.40 -6.81 -18.86
N ILE A 530 25.64 -5.82 -19.72
CA ILE A 530 25.97 -6.06 -21.13
C ILE A 530 27.28 -6.83 -21.23
N GLN A 531 28.35 -6.42 -20.53
CA GLN A 531 29.63 -7.13 -20.50
C GLN A 531 29.49 -8.58 -20.05
N GLN A 532 28.74 -8.83 -18.97
CA GLN A 532 28.44 -10.18 -18.49
C GLN A 532 27.72 -11.00 -19.56
N ALA A 533 26.71 -10.42 -20.20
CA ALA A 533 25.98 -11.07 -21.28
C ALA A 533 26.87 -11.42 -22.48
N LEU A 534 27.70 -10.48 -22.93
CA LEU A 534 28.61 -10.69 -24.06
C LEU A 534 29.68 -11.74 -23.75
N THR A 535 30.21 -11.75 -22.53
CA THR A 535 31.20 -12.74 -22.09
C THR A 535 30.62 -14.16 -22.10
N SER A 536 29.38 -14.32 -21.61
CA SER A 536 28.68 -15.60 -21.63
C SER A 536 28.29 -16.01 -23.05
N LEU A 537 27.80 -15.06 -23.86
CA LEU A 537 27.43 -15.30 -25.25
C LEU A 537 28.65 -15.75 -26.08
N LYS A 538 29.81 -15.09 -25.91
CA LYS A 538 31.07 -15.49 -26.54
C LYS A 538 31.41 -16.94 -26.22
N LYS A 539 31.34 -17.34 -24.94
CA LYS A 539 31.61 -18.73 -24.52
C LYS A 539 30.61 -19.71 -25.12
N GLU A 540 29.37 -19.28 -25.34
CA GLU A 540 28.34 -20.13 -25.89
C GLU A 540 28.49 -20.33 -27.41
N LEU A 541 28.90 -19.27 -28.13
CA LEU A 541 29.20 -19.30 -29.56
C LEU A 541 30.51 -20.03 -29.86
N GLY A 542 31.58 -19.81 -29.08
CA GLY A 542 32.89 -20.44 -29.30
C GLY A 542 33.00 -21.93 -28.92
N LYS A 543 31.92 -22.55 -28.39
CA LYS A 543 31.88 -23.98 -28.09
C LYS A 543 31.55 -24.87 -29.31
N SER A 544 31.40 -24.29 -30.50
CA SER A 544 31.13 -25.03 -31.75
C SER A 544 32.35 -25.75 -32.34
N ASP A 545 33.57 -25.50 -31.84
CA ASP A 545 34.81 -26.10 -32.39
C ASP A 545 35.32 -27.32 -31.59
N ILE A 546 34.49 -27.99 -30.78
CA ILE A 546 34.88 -29.20 -30.04
C ILE A 546 33.87 -30.32 -30.29
N THR A 547 33.84 -30.82 -31.52
CA THR A 547 33.57 -32.22 -31.90
C THR A 547 33.55 -32.29 -33.42
N SER A 548 34.72 -32.49 -34.04
CA SER A 548 34.84 -33.09 -35.36
C SER A 548 35.61 -34.39 -35.22
#